data_AF-A0A1B2EMJ0-F1
#
_entry.id   AF-A0A1B2EMJ0-F1
#
_cell.length_a   1.000
_cell.length_b   1.000
_cell.length_c   1.000
_cell.angle_alpha   90.00
_cell.angle_beta   90.00
_cell.angle_gamma   90.00
#
_symmetry.space_group_name_H-M   'P 1'
#
loop_
_entity.id
_entity.type
_entity.pdbx_description
1 polymer ?
#
loop_
_entity_poly.entity_id
_entity_poly.type
_entity_poly.pdbx_seq_one_letter_code
_entity_poly.pdbx_strand_id
1 'polypeptide(L)'
;MLVLWMKLATDTTMLAVEARSVIWARMSQVAIGQGTPDETLLMVTEKVNAFAEAAAMIAAGGSAQQVVSGYRQKVQANVERLR
;
A
#
# COMPACT_ATOMS: atom_id res chain seq x y z
N MET A 1 -18.49 -17.32 6.62
CA MET A 1 -18.17 -16.87 5.24
C MET A 1 -18.50 -15.39 5.03
N LEU A 2 -19.75 -14.96 5.20
CA LEU A 2 -20.21 -13.58 4.93
C LEU A 2 -19.44 -12.48 5.70
N VAL A 3 -19.12 -12.71 6.97
CA VAL A 3 -18.32 -11.78 7.81
C VAL A 3 -16.89 -11.60 7.30
N LEU A 4 -16.28 -12.66 6.74
CA LEU A 4 -14.92 -12.62 6.17
C LEU A 4 -14.87 -11.76 4.90
N TRP A 5 -15.92 -11.84 4.09
CA TRP A 5 -16.10 -11.05 2.87
C TRP A 5 -16.40 -9.59 3.19
N MET A 6 -17.23 -9.31 4.20
CA MET A 6 -17.46 -7.93 4.66
C MET A 6 -16.18 -7.28 5.19
N LYS A 7 -15.39 -7.99 6.00
CA LYS A 7 -14.10 -7.48 6.47
C LYS A 7 -13.13 -7.18 5.33
N LEU A 8 -13.03 -8.11 4.37
CA LEU A 8 -12.18 -7.90 3.19
C LEU A 8 -12.62 -6.68 2.38
N ALA A 9 -13.93 -6.52 2.17
CA ALA A 9 -14.48 -5.37 1.47
C ALA A 9 -14.15 -4.07 2.20
N THR A 10 -14.36 -3.99 3.52
CA THR A 10 -14.04 -2.79 4.30
C THR A 10 -12.55 -2.48 4.32
N ASP A 11 -11.69 -3.50 4.45
CA ASP A 11 -10.23 -3.30 4.45
C ASP A 11 -9.74 -2.87 3.07
N THR A 12 -10.31 -3.40 2.00
CA THR A 12 -9.99 -3.01 0.62
C THR A 12 -10.46 -1.58 0.31
N THR A 13 -11.66 -1.20 0.76
CA THR A 13 -12.16 0.17 0.62
C THR A 13 -11.27 1.15 1.39
N MET A 14 -10.88 0.81 2.61
CA MET A 14 -10.01 1.66 3.41
C MET A 14 -8.61 1.77 2.78
N LEU A 15 -8.08 0.67 2.27
CA LEU A 15 -6.84 0.66 1.50
C LEU A 15 -6.93 1.57 0.27
N ALA A 16 -8.05 1.57 -0.46
CA ALA A 16 -8.22 2.45 -1.61
C ALA A 16 -8.23 3.94 -1.22
N VAL A 17 -8.82 4.30 -0.07
CA VAL A 17 -8.80 5.67 0.45
C VAL A 17 -7.38 6.09 0.85
N GLU A 18 -6.65 5.22 1.56
CA GLU A 18 -5.27 5.48 1.98
C GLU A 18 -4.32 5.54 0.77
N ALA A 19 -4.52 4.69 -0.25
CA ALA A 19 -3.72 4.72 -1.47
C ALA A 19 -3.94 6.01 -2.28
N ARG A 20 -5.17 6.55 -2.29
CA ARG A 20 -5.49 7.81 -2.96
C ARG A 20 -4.69 8.99 -2.39
N SER A 21 -4.51 9.09 -1.08
CA SER A 21 -3.75 10.19 -0.48
C SER A 21 -2.26 10.11 -0.83
N VAL A 22 -1.68 8.90 -0.82
CA VAL A 22 -0.29 8.67 -1.26
C VAL A 22 -0.10 9.05 -2.73
N ILE A 23 -0.99 8.59 -3.62
CA ILE A 23 -0.92 8.96 -5.05
C ILE A 23 -0.99 10.47 -5.23
N TRP A 24 -1.89 11.15 -4.51
CA TRP A 24 -2.06 12.59 -4.61
C TRP A 24 -0.82 13.35 -4.10
N ALA A 25 -0.24 12.95 -2.97
CA ALA A 25 0.97 13.55 -2.42
C ALA A 25 2.20 13.35 -3.34
N ARG A 26 2.30 12.19 -4.01
CA ARG A 26 3.39 11.95 -4.97
C ARG A 26 3.20 12.74 -6.26
N MET A 27 1.97 12.81 -6.76
CA MET A 27 1.63 13.65 -7.92
C MET A 27 1.93 15.13 -7.65
N SER A 28 1.64 15.62 -6.44
CA SER A 28 1.94 17.02 -6.08
C SER A 28 3.45 17.26 -5.97
N GLN A 29 4.21 16.37 -5.32
CA GLN A 29 5.68 16.45 -5.24
C GLN A 29 6.34 16.48 -6.62
N VAL A 30 5.86 15.64 -7.56
CA VAL A 30 6.32 15.66 -8.95
C VAL A 30 5.96 16.98 -9.63
N ALA A 31 4.73 17.47 -9.46
CA ALA A 31 4.27 18.70 -10.09
C ALA A 31 5.05 19.95 -9.65
N ILE A 32 5.55 19.97 -8.41
CA ILE A 32 6.36 21.08 -7.85
C ILE A 32 7.87 20.84 -7.97
N GLY A 33 8.30 19.76 -8.64
CA GLY A 33 9.71 19.46 -8.88
C GLY A 33 10.49 19.01 -7.63
N GLN A 34 9.80 18.54 -6.59
CA GLN A 34 10.41 18.11 -5.31
C GLN A 34 10.69 16.61 -5.23
N GLY A 35 10.43 15.84 -6.29
CA GLY A 35 10.78 14.42 -6.36
C GLY A 35 12.25 14.20 -6.71
N THR A 36 13.03 13.56 -5.84
CA THR A 36 14.40 13.13 -6.17
C THR A 36 14.39 11.74 -6.83
N PRO A 37 15.40 11.41 -7.65
CA PRO A 37 15.57 10.07 -8.20
C PRO A 37 15.65 8.98 -7.12
N ASP A 38 16.33 9.29 -6.01
CA ASP A 38 16.47 8.37 -4.86
C ASP A 38 15.13 8.07 -4.21
N GLU A 39 14.29 9.10 -4.02
CA GLU A 39 12.95 8.92 -3.46
C GLU A 39 12.04 8.11 -4.39
N THR A 40 12.23 8.27 -5.70
CA THR A 40 11.52 7.48 -6.71
C THR A 40 11.94 6.01 -6.69
N LEU A 41 13.26 5.75 -6.60
CA LEU A 41 13.80 4.40 -6.46
C LEU A 41 13.33 3.73 -5.17
N LEU A 42 13.30 4.47 -4.06
CA LEU A 42 12.79 3.98 -2.78
C LEU A 42 11.32 3.58 -2.88
N MET A 43 10.47 4.41 -3.48
CA MET A 43 9.06 4.08 -3.71
C MET A 43 8.85 2.81 -4.55
N VAL A 44 9.63 2.64 -5.63
CA VAL A 44 9.54 1.44 -6.48
C VAL A 44 9.99 0.22 -5.71
N THR A 45 11.09 0.33 -4.96
CA THR A 45 11.62 -0.75 -4.11
C THR A 45 10.61 -1.18 -3.06
N GLU A 46 9.93 -0.23 -2.41
CA GLU A 46 8.86 -0.49 -1.45
C GLU A 46 7.68 -1.26 -2.07
N LYS A 47 7.27 -0.91 -3.31
CA LYS A 47 6.21 -1.62 -4.04
C LYS A 47 6.62 -3.05 -4.40
N VAL A 48 7.86 -3.25 -4.85
CA VAL A 48 8.39 -4.58 -5.20
C VAL A 48 8.48 -5.46 -3.96
N ASN A 49 8.97 -4.92 -2.84
CA ASN A 49 9.01 -5.63 -1.56
C ASN A 49 7.60 -5.97 -1.05
N ALA A 50 6.64 -5.03 -1.17
CA ALA A 50 5.26 -5.28 -0.79
C ALA A 50 4.61 -6.40 -1.61
N PHE A 51 4.90 -6.46 -2.91
CA PHE A 51 4.46 -7.55 -3.77
C PHE A 51 5.12 -8.89 -3.39
N ALA A 52 6.43 -8.92 -3.14
CA ALA A 52 7.15 -10.12 -2.74
C ALA A 52 6.60 -10.70 -1.42
N GLU A 53 6.32 -9.85 -0.44
CA GLU A 53 5.70 -10.27 0.82
C GLU A 53 4.28 -10.81 0.64
N ALA A 54 3.46 -10.15 -0.20
CA ALA A 54 2.13 -10.65 -0.53
C ALA A 54 2.18 -12.01 -1.25
N ALA A 55 3.10 -12.17 -2.20
CA ALA A 55 3.30 -13.42 -2.92
C ALA A 55 3.78 -14.54 -1.99
N ALA A 56 4.72 -14.26 -1.10
CA ALA A 56 5.19 -15.21 -0.09
C ALA A 56 4.07 -15.60 0.88
N MET A 57 3.25 -14.65 1.30
CA MET A 57 2.10 -14.89 2.17
C MET A 57 1.08 -15.80 1.49
N ILE A 58 0.76 -15.56 0.22
CA ILE A 58 -0.14 -16.44 -0.56
C ILE A 58 0.48 -17.83 -0.73
N ALA A 59 1.77 -17.93 -1.07
CA ALA A 59 2.48 -19.20 -1.22
C ALA A 59 2.51 -20.02 0.08
N ALA A 60 2.51 -19.36 1.23
CA ALA A 60 2.42 -19.99 2.55
C ALA A 60 0.97 -20.37 2.96
N GLY A 61 -0.02 -20.20 2.08
CA GLY A 61 -1.44 -20.49 2.36
C GLY A 61 -2.19 -19.34 3.05
N GLY A 62 -1.63 -18.13 3.04
CA GLY A 62 -2.25 -16.94 3.59
C GLY A 62 -3.50 -16.50 2.83
N SER A 63 -4.45 -15.93 3.57
CA SER A 63 -5.72 -15.43 3.04
C SER A 63 -5.57 -14.05 2.41
N ALA A 64 -6.49 -13.71 1.49
CA ALA A 64 -6.57 -12.37 0.89
C ALA A 64 -6.69 -11.27 1.96
N GLN A 65 -7.35 -11.54 3.09
CA GLN A 65 -7.46 -10.63 4.22
C GLN A 65 -6.11 -10.29 4.85
N GLN A 66 -5.23 -11.28 5.01
CA GLN A 66 -3.89 -11.06 5.55
C GLN A 66 -3.04 -10.22 4.59
N VAL A 67 -3.18 -10.46 3.28
CA VAL A 67 -2.51 -9.66 2.24
C VAL A 67 -2.97 -8.20 2.30
N VAL A 68 -4.28 -7.96 2.32
CA VAL A 68 -4.83 -6.60 2.38
C VAL A 68 -4.43 -5.90 3.69
N SER A 69 -4.46 -6.59 4.83
CA SER A 69 -4.05 -6.03 6.12
C SER A 69 -2.58 -5.63 6.15
N GLY A 70 -1.68 -6.48 5.64
CA GLY A 70 -0.26 -6.15 5.52
C GLY A 70 -0.01 -5.00 4.55
N TYR A 71 -0.75 -4.94 3.44
CA TYR A 71 -0.64 -3.85 2.47
C TYR A 71 -1.11 -2.51 3.08
N ARG A 72 -2.17 -2.53 3.89
CA ARG A 72 -2.70 -1.35 4.58
C ARG A 72 -1.68 -0.74 5.56
N GLN A 73 -0.97 -1.57 6.34
CA GLN A 73 0.08 -1.09 7.25
C GLN A 73 1.19 -0.32 6.51
N LYS A 74 1.60 -0.80 5.33
CA LYS A 74 2.62 -0.13 4.51
C LYS A 74 2.15 1.20 3.96
N VAL A 75 0.89 1.29 3.53
CA VAL A 75 0.32 2.54 3.05
C VAL A 75 0.21 3.55 4.19
N GLN A 76 -0.19 3.13 5.40
CA GLN A 76 -0.23 4.01 6.57
C GLN A 76 1.17 4.57 6.93
N ALA A 77 2.19 3.72 6.97
CA ALA A 77 3.57 4.17 7.18
C ALA A 77 4.04 5.17 6.10
N ASN A 78 3.61 4.97 4.84
CA ASN A 78 3.92 5.90 3.75
C ASN A 78 3.21 7.26 3.93
N VAL A 79 1.94 7.25 4.34
CA VAL A 79 1.18 8.47 4.66
C VAL A 79 1.85 9.25 5.80
N GLU A 80 2.31 8.57 6.84
CA GLU A 80 3.02 9.21 7.96
C GLU A 80 4.34 9.87 7.53
N ARG A 81 5.09 9.24 6.62
CA ARG A 81 6.33 9.81 6.07
C ARG A 81 6.11 10.99 5.13
N LEU A 82 4.93 11.04 4.50
CA LEU A 82 4.58 12.06 3.51
C LEU A 82 3.84 13.28 4.07
N ARG A 83 3.44 13.24 5.35
CA ARG A 83 2.97 14.42 6.09
C ARG A 83 4.13 15.33 6.46
#